data_AF-A0A8T2HS94-F1
#
_entry.id   AF-A0A8T2HS94-F1
#
_cell.length_a   1.000
_cell.length_b   1.000
_cell.length_c   1.000
_cell.angle_alpha   90.00
_cell.angle_beta   90.00
_cell.angle_gamma   90.00
#
_symmetry.space_group_name_H-M   'P 1'
#
loop_
_entity.id
_entity.type
_entity.pdbx_description
1 polymer ?
#
loop_
_entity_poly.entity_id
_entity_poly.type
_entity_poly.pdbx_seq_one_letter_code
_entity_poly.pdbx_strand_id
1 'polypeptide(L)' 'MQTKNGRQKASEAPCSTESKISMKCLDKHNYEKEKCQQEFEAYKECKKLETQTRAQRREEALRSKR' A
#
# COMPACT_ATOMS: atom_id res chain seq x y z
N MET A 1 29.75 9.91 -3.02
CA MET A 1 29.59 8.65 -2.29
C MET A 1 28.22 8.65 -1.61
N GLN A 2 27.28 7.82 -2.04
CA GLN A 2 25.91 7.82 -1.49
C GLN A 2 25.89 7.00 -0.20
N THR A 3 25.73 7.68 0.93
CA THR A 3 25.61 7.08 2.27
C THR A 3 24.23 6.43 2.41
N LYS A 4 24.17 5.11 2.19
CA LYS A 4 23.01 4.27 2.50
C LYS A 4 22.92 4.11 4.02
N ASN A 5 22.19 4.99 4.70
CA ASN A 5 21.92 4.86 6.13
C ASN A 5 20.44 4.49 6.36
N GLY A 6 20.25 3.33 6.98
CA GLY A 6 18.99 2.64 7.13
C GLY A 6 17.99 3.37 8.01
N ARG A 7 16.88 3.78 7.39
CA ARG A 7 15.51 3.70 7.90
C ARG A 7 14.60 3.97 6.72
N GLN A 8 14.29 2.93 5.95
CA GLN A 8 13.22 3.03 4.94
C GLN A 8 11.98 3.56 5.67
N LYS A 9 11.56 4.78 5.32
CA LYS A 9 10.44 5.47 5.98
C LYS A 9 9.23 4.55 6.01
N ALA A 10 8.91 4.04 7.19
CA ALA A 10 7.70 3.28 7.47
C ALA A 10 6.46 4.20 7.63
N SER A 11 6.42 5.36 6.96
CA SER A 11 5.49 6.44 7.30
C SER A 11 4.43 6.75 6.25
N GLU A 12 4.57 6.27 5.02
CA GLU A 12 3.43 6.16 4.12
C GLU A 12 3.01 4.69 4.12
N ALA A 13 1.81 4.42 4.62
CA ALA A 13 1.19 3.12 4.42
C ALA A 13 1.37 2.73 2.93
N PRO A 14 1.79 1.51 2.60
CA PRO A 14 2.23 1.20 1.23
C PRO A 14 1.11 1.34 0.20
N CYS A 15 -0.15 1.45 0.64
CA CYS A 15 -1.32 1.76 -0.18
C CYS A 15 -1.85 3.20 -0.01
N SER A 16 -1.06 4.11 0.54
CA SER A 16 -1.45 5.50 0.76
C SER A 16 -1.67 6.24 -0.56
N THR A 17 -0.90 5.92 -1.60
CA THR A 17 -1.08 6.49 -2.95
C THR A 17 -2.45 6.13 -3.53
N GLU A 18 -2.78 4.84 -3.60
CA GLU A 18 -4.07 4.35 -4.08
C GLU A 18 -5.24 4.86 -3.23
N SER A 19 -5.04 5.00 -1.91
CA SER A 19 -6.02 5.61 -1.03
C SER A 19 -6.25 7.09 -1.36
N LYS A 20 -5.19 7.89 -1.58
CA LYS A 20 -5.32 9.29 -1.99
C LYS A 20 -6.01 9.41 -3.35
N ILE A 21 -5.71 8.49 -4.27
CA ILE A 21 -6.28 8.45 -5.62
C ILE A 21 -7.79 8.16 -5.57
N SER A 22 -8.21 7.10 -4.88
CA SER A 22 -9.63 6.77 -4.69
C SER A 22 -10.41 7.89 -3.99
N MET A 23 -9.81 8.57 -3.00
CA MET A 23 -10.44 9.73 -2.36
C MET A 23 -10.58 10.93 -3.31
N LYS A 24 -9.58 11.20 -4.15
CA LYS A 24 -9.68 12.25 -5.19
C LYS A 24 -10.74 11.94 -6.24
N CYS A 25 -10.92 10.67 -6.59
CA CYS A 25 -11.98 10.27 -7.52
C CYS A 25 -13.36 10.55 -6.91
N LEU A 26 -13.58 10.17 -5.64
CA LEU A 26 -14.82 10.47 -4.94
C LEU A 26 -15.12 11.97 -4.92
N ASP A 27 -14.13 12.80 -4.58
CA ASP A 27 -14.26 14.27 -4.55
C ASP A 27 -14.74 14.83 -5.90
N LYS A 28 -14.16 14.36 -7.01
CA LYS A 28 -14.54 14.76 -8.38
C LYS A 28 -15.91 14.29 -8.82
N HIS A 29 -16.37 13.16 -8.29
CA HIS A 29 -17.60 12.49 -8.72
C HIS A 29 -18.72 12.57 -7.68
N ASN A 30 -18.73 13.59 -6.80
CA ASN A 30 -19.76 13.74 -5.75
C ASN A 30 -19.94 12.48 -4.89
N TYR A 31 -18.84 11.79 -4.60
CA TYR A 31 -18.80 10.55 -3.83
C TYR A 31 -19.53 9.35 -4.48
N GLU A 32 -19.75 9.39 -5.80
CA GLU A 32 -20.29 8.25 -6.56
C GLU A 32 -19.27 7.12 -6.66
N LYS A 33 -19.44 6.09 -5.81
CA LYS A 33 -18.53 4.94 -5.71
C LYS A 33 -18.45 4.12 -7.00
N GLU A 34 -19.53 4.05 -7.75
CA GLU A 34 -19.61 3.29 -9.01
C GLU A 34 -18.63 3.84 -10.06
N LYS A 35 -18.45 5.18 -10.11
CA LYS A 35 -17.52 5.84 -11.03
C LYS A 35 -16.05 5.65 -10.66
N CYS A 36 -15.78 5.24 -9.42
CA CYS A 36 -14.44 5.09 -8.86
C CYS A 36 -14.04 3.64 -8.59
N GLN A 37 -14.78 2.66 -9.15
CA GLN A 37 -14.52 1.22 -8.91
C GLN A 37 -13.08 0.83 -9.20
N GLN A 38 -12.50 1.29 -10.31
CA GLN A 38 -11.12 0.97 -10.70
C GLN A 38 -10.10 1.41 -9.64
N GLU A 39 -10.25 2.63 -9.09
CA GLU A 39 -9.36 3.17 -8.07
C GLU A 39 -9.49 2.38 -6.75
N PHE A 40 -10.70 1.92 -6.44
CA PHE A 40 -10.93 1.05 -5.28
C PHE A 40 -10.37 -0.36 -5.48
N GLU A 41 -10.46 -0.90 -6.69
CA GLU A 41 -9.85 -2.19 -7.04
C GLU A 41 -8.33 -2.13 -6.91
N ALA A 42 -7.70 -1.07 -7.44
CA ALA A 42 -6.26 -0.85 -7.29
C ALA A 42 -5.84 -0.73 -5.82
N TYR A 43 -6.61 -0.01 -4.99
CA TYR A 43 -6.39 0.04 -3.54
C TYR A 43 -6.51 -1.34 -2.87
N LYS A 44 -7.51 -2.15 -3.24
CA LYS A 44 -7.70 -3.52 -2.71
C LYS A 44 -6.53 -4.42 -3.10
N GLU A 45 -6.10 -4.38 -4.34
CA GLU A 45 -4.95 -5.16 -4.83
C GLU A 45 -3.68 -4.78 -4.08
N CYS A 46 -3.44 -3.49 -3.89
CA CYS A 46 -2.32 -3.03 -3.07
C CYS A 46 -2.39 -3.59 -1.65
N LYS A 47 -3.55 -3.53 -0.99
CA LYS A 47 -3.71 -4.05 0.39
C LYS A 47 -3.46 -5.56 0.49
N LYS A 48 -3.81 -6.31 -0.56
CA LYS A 48 -3.52 -7.75 -0.67
C LYS A 48 -2.01 -7.98 -0.74
N LEU A 49 -1.30 -7.27 -1.61
CA LEU A 49 0.16 -7.33 -1.74
C LEU A 49 0.86 -6.90 -0.45
N GLU A 50 0.38 -5.86 0.21
CA GLU A 50 0.90 -5.41 1.51
C GLU A 50 0.82 -6.52 2.55
N THR A 51 -0.33 -7.20 2.62
CA THR A 51 -0.55 -8.31 3.56
C THR A 51 0.38 -9.48 3.24
N GLN A 52 0.52 -9.84 1.97
CA GLN A 52 1.43 -10.89 1.51
C GLN A 52 2.89 -10.54 1.82
N THR A 53 3.31 -9.31 1.54
CA THR A 53 4.68 -8.84 1.81
C THR A 53 4.98 -8.82 3.31
N ARG A 54 3.99 -8.46 4.15
CA ARG A 54 4.13 -8.55 5.62
C ARG A 54 4.25 -10.01 6.08
N ALA A 55 3.45 -10.90 5.52
CA ALA A 55 3.51 -12.33 5.81
C ALA A 55 4.87 -12.92 5.40
N GLN A 56 5.34 -12.64 4.18
CA GLN A 56 6.65 -13.07 3.69
C GLN A 56 7.80 -12.55 4.57
N ARG A 57 7.77 -11.27 4.96
CA ARG A 57 8.76 -10.72 5.89
C ARG A 57 8.74 -11.41 7.26
N ARG A 58 7.56 -11.80 7.74
CA ARG A 58 7.43 -12.57 8.98
C ARG A 58 8.03 -13.97 8.83
N GLU A 59 7.70 -14.67 7.75
CA GLU A 59 8.24 -16.00 7.45
C GLU A 59 9.76 -15.97 7.28
N GLU A 60 10.30 -15.00 6.54
CA GLU A 60 11.73 -14.80 6.37
C GLU A 60 12.40 -14.49 7.71
N ALA A 61 11.81 -13.63 8.54
CA ALA A 61 12.32 -13.32 9.87
C ALA A 61 12.31 -14.54 10.80
N LEU A 62 11.35 -15.47 10.65
CA LEU A 62 11.34 -16.74 11.39
C LEU A 62 12.39 -17.70 10.85
N ARG A 63 12.56 -17.78 9.53
CA ARG A 63 13.56 -18.62 8.87
C ARG A 63 14.99 -18.18 9.19
N SER A 64 15.24 -16.87 9.25
CA SER A 64 16.55 -16.29 9.55
C SER A 64 16.97 -16.47 11.02
N LYS A 65 16.04 -16.82 11.91
CA LYS A 65 16.29 -17.10 13.34
C LYS A 65 16.55 -18.58 13.66
N ARG A 66 16.53 -19.45 12.65
CA ARG A 66 16.68 -20.90 12.79
C ARG A 66 18.03 -21.34 12.27
#